data_AF-A0A225WX69-F1
#
_entry.id   AF-A0A225WX69-F1
#
_cell.length_a   1.000
_cell.length_b   1.000
_cell.length_c   1.000
_cell.angle_alpha   90.00
_cell.angle_beta   90.00
_cell.angle_gamma   90.00
#
_symmetry.space_group_name_H-M   'P 1'
#
loop_
_entity.id
_entity.type
_entity.pdbx_description
1 polymer ?
#
loop_
_entity_poly.entity_id
_entity_poly.type
_entity_poly.pdbx_seq_one_letter_code
_entity_poly.pdbx_strand_id
1 'polypeptide(L)'
;MRHNLVEICDTLRKKGKQVCLATVASPDPTASEPDSGSSTLNTALEHFCKSTSTEEAPVILGPRLDTYAFRRESALSFDKYHFNSQLARNTADFLIPMMTAVEWTTWKEQLSHVTYDKALYD
;
A
#
# COMPACT_ATOMS: atom_id res chain seq x y z
N MET A 1 7.77 0.52 17.39
CA MET A 1 7.34 0.17 16.02
C MET A 1 6.74 1.36 15.27
N ARG A 2 5.76 2.09 15.83
CA ARG A 2 5.14 3.26 15.17
C ARG A 2 6.16 4.35 14.77
N HIS A 3 7.11 4.67 15.63
CA HIS A 3 8.13 5.71 15.36
C HIS A 3 8.97 5.41 14.12
N ASN A 4 9.57 4.21 14.05
CA ASN A 4 10.41 3.81 12.91
C ASN A 4 9.64 3.83 11.59
N LEU A 5 8.38 3.38 11.60
CA LEU A 5 7.56 3.33 10.38
C LEU A 5 7.23 4.74 9.87
N VAL A 6 6.86 5.65 10.77
CA VAL A 6 6.65 7.07 10.44
C VAL A 6 7.93 7.67 9.87
N GLU A 7 9.08 7.44 10.51
CA GLU A 7 10.38 7.97 10.07
C GLU A 7 10.78 7.46 8.67
N ILE A 8 10.54 6.17 8.38
CA ILE A 8 10.76 5.59 7.05
C ILE A 8 9.84 6.24 6.01
N CYS A 9 8.54 6.37 6.30
CA CYS A 9 7.59 7.03 5.42
C CYS A 9 8.02 8.48 5.13
N ASP A 10 8.36 9.24 6.16
CA ASP A 10 8.81 10.63 6.04
C ASP A 10 10.08 10.74 5.21
N THR A 11 11.04 9.85 5.44
CA THR A 11 12.29 9.82 4.68
C THR A 11 12.06 9.54 3.20
N LEU A 12 11.17 8.61 2.86
CA LEU A 12 10.81 8.30 1.48
C LEU A 12 10.05 9.45 0.82
N ARG A 13 9.09 10.05 1.53
CA ARG A 13 8.31 11.19 1.05
C ARG A 13 9.18 12.42 0.79
N LYS A 14 10.14 12.72 1.68
CA LYS A 14 11.14 13.79 1.48
C LYS A 14 12.01 13.59 0.23
N LYS A 15 12.16 12.35 -0.23
CA LYS A 15 12.84 12.01 -1.49
C LYS A 15 11.90 12.05 -2.71
N GLY A 16 10.70 12.61 -2.55
CA GLY A 16 9.68 12.69 -3.59
C GLY A 16 9.04 11.34 -3.95
N LYS A 17 9.09 10.34 -3.05
CA LYS A 17 8.47 9.04 -3.29
C LYS A 17 7.04 9.01 -2.77
N GLN A 18 6.14 8.47 -3.59
CA GLN A 18 4.79 8.09 -3.17
C GLN A 18 4.88 6.82 -2.33
N VAL A 19 4.25 6.81 -1.16
CA VAL A 19 4.38 5.72 -0.18
C VAL A 19 3.01 5.09 0.06
N CYS A 20 2.96 3.75 -0.02
CA CYS A 20 1.80 2.98 0.40
C CYS A 20 2.17 2.03 1.55
N LEU A 21 1.22 1.78 2.45
CA LEU A 21 1.38 0.85 3.58
C LEU A 21 0.31 -0.23 3.51
N ALA A 22 0.74 -1.49 3.45
CA ALA A 22 -0.17 -2.62 3.61
C ALA A 22 -0.51 -2.83 5.10
N THR A 23 -1.67 -3.41 5.38
CA THR A 23 -1.96 -3.94 6.71
C THR A 23 -1.11 -5.18 6.99
N VAL A 24 -0.95 -5.53 8.25
CA VAL A 24 -0.27 -6.74 8.70
C VAL A 24 -1.25 -7.91 8.61
N ALA A 25 -0.77 -9.03 8.07
CA ALA A 25 -1.50 -10.29 8.06
C ALA A 25 -1.55 -10.92 9.45
N SER A 26 -2.51 -11.82 9.68
CA SER A 26 -2.59 -12.56 10.94
C SER A 26 -1.33 -13.41 11.14
N PRO A 27 -0.66 -13.36 12.31
CA PRO A 27 0.48 -14.22 12.63
C PRO A 27 0.07 -15.68 12.78
N ASP A 28 -1.20 -15.92 13.12
CA ASP A 28 -1.86 -17.22 13.00
C ASP A 28 -3.02 -17.08 12.02
N PRO A 29 -2.79 -17.31 10.72
CA PRO A 29 -3.83 -17.21 9.69
C PRO A 29 -4.94 -18.24 9.92
N THR A 30 -4.61 -19.41 10.48
CA THR A 30 -5.53 -20.54 10.68
C THR A 30 -6.32 -20.49 11.98
N ALA A 31 -5.99 -19.59 12.90
CA ALA A 31 -6.74 -19.38 14.13
C ALA A 31 -8.22 -19.10 13.83
N SER A 32 -9.11 -19.70 14.63
CA SER A 32 -10.56 -19.48 14.55
C SER A 32 -10.96 -18.07 14.95
N GLU A 33 -10.23 -17.46 15.88
CA GLU A 33 -10.46 -16.09 16.35
C GLU A 33 -9.56 -15.09 15.62
N PRO A 34 -10.01 -13.86 15.35
CA PRO A 34 -9.16 -12.81 14.81
C PRO A 34 -8.10 -12.39 15.86
N ASP A 35 -6.84 -12.31 15.43
CA ASP A 35 -5.76 -11.84 16.30
C ASP A 35 -5.96 -10.37 16.69
N SER A 36 -6.19 -10.14 17.98
CA SER A 36 -6.39 -8.81 18.57
C SER A 36 -5.14 -7.93 18.46
N GLY A 37 -3.94 -8.54 18.43
CA GLY A 37 -2.66 -7.84 18.24
C GLY A 37 -2.55 -7.23 16.84
N SER A 38 -2.78 -8.03 15.80
CA SER A 38 -2.82 -7.58 14.41
C SER A 38 -3.89 -6.51 14.17
N SER A 39 -5.07 -6.67 14.76
CA SER A 39 -6.16 -5.69 14.69
C SER A 39 -5.75 -4.31 15.25
N THR A 40 -5.05 -4.30 16.39
CA THR A 40 -4.57 -3.06 17.02
C THR A 40 -3.54 -2.34 16.15
N LEU A 41 -2.60 -3.09 15.55
CA LEU A 41 -1.59 -2.55 14.65
C LEU A 41 -2.21 -2.00 13.37
N ASN A 42 -3.13 -2.74 12.76
CA ASN A 42 -3.81 -2.33 11.53
C ASN A 42 -4.64 -1.06 11.75
N THR A 43 -5.33 -0.97 12.89
CA THR A 43 -6.03 0.26 13.28
C THR A 43 -5.06 1.44 13.43
N ALA A 44 -3.88 1.22 14.01
CA ALA A 44 -2.87 2.26 14.15
C ALA A 44 -2.28 2.72 12.81
N LEU A 45 -2.14 1.81 11.83
CA LEU A 45 -1.72 2.10 10.45
C LEU A 45 -2.80 2.90 9.70
N GLU A 46 -4.07 2.49 9.81
CA GLU A 46 -5.19 3.23 9.21
C GLU A 46 -5.27 4.67 9.73
N HIS A 47 -5.15 4.85 11.04
CA HIS A 47 -5.16 6.18 11.65
C HIS A 47 -3.98 7.02 11.17
N PHE A 48 -2.79 6.43 11.01
CA PHE A 48 -1.63 7.13 10.49
C PHE A 48 -1.84 7.58 9.04
N CYS A 49 -2.27 6.69 8.15
CA CYS A 49 -2.54 7.05 6.75
C CYS A 49 -3.58 8.17 6.66
N LYS A 50 -4.68 8.08 7.44
CA LYS A 50 -5.70 9.14 7.51
C LYS A 50 -5.13 10.47 8.00
N SER A 51 -4.26 10.47 8.99
CA SER A 51 -3.64 11.70 9.51
C SER A 51 -2.80 12.45 8.47
N THR A 52 -2.26 11.73 7.47
CA THR A 52 -1.46 12.34 6.37
C THR A 52 -2.29 12.73 5.14
N SER A 53 -3.60 12.48 5.12
CA SER A 53 -4.46 12.60 3.92
C SER A 53 -4.56 14.02 3.32
N THR A 54 -4.28 15.06 4.09
CA THR A 54 -4.30 16.46 3.63
C THR A 54 -2.92 16.99 3.27
N GLU A 55 -1.87 16.17 3.39
CA GLU A 55 -0.51 16.54 3.02
C GLU A 55 -0.31 16.44 1.50
N GLU A 56 0.69 17.15 0.97
CA GLU A 56 1.02 17.16 -0.46
C GLU A 56 1.39 15.76 -0.99
N ALA A 57 2.06 14.95 -0.17
CA ALA A 57 2.39 13.56 -0.45
C ALA A 57 1.83 12.67 0.66
N PRO A 58 0.53 12.31 0.62
CA PRO A 58 -0.08 11.50 1.66
C PRO A 58 0.48 10.07 1.65
N VAL A 59 0.51 9.43 2.82
CA VAL A 59 0.77 7.98 2.89
C VAL A 59 -0.55 7.25 2.63
N ILE A 60 -0.58 6.44 1.57
CA ILE A 60 -1.78 5.74 1.14
C ILE A 60 -1.88 4.40 1.85
N LEU A 61 -3.07 4.08 2.37
CA LEU A 61 -3.34 2.72 2.83
C LEU A 61 -3.46 1.79 1.60
N GLY A 62 -2.51 0.87 1.47
CA GLY A 62 -2.40 -0.09 0.39
C GLY A 62 -3.25 -1.35 0.63
N PRO A 63 -2.77 -2.54 0.21
CA PRO A 63 -3.57 -3.77 0.25
C PRO A 63 -3.90 -4.19 1.69
N ARG A 64 -5.11 -4.75 1.84
CA ARG A 64 -5.67 -5.24 3.10
C ARG A 64 -5.35 -6.71 3.30
N LEU A 65 -4.17 -6.99 3.85
CA LEU A 65 -3.68 -8.34 4.17
C LEU A 65 -4.37 -8.95 5.41
N ASP A 66 -5.17 -8.17 6.12
CA ASP A 66 -5.97 -8.56 7.28
C ASP A 66 -7.33 -9.17 6.90
N THR A 67 -7.62 -9.29 5.61
CA THR A 67 -8.87 -9.87 5.12
C THR A 67 -8.85 -11.41 5.14
N TYR A 68 -10.04 -12.01 5.15
CA TYR A 68 -10.20 -13.46 5.21
C TYR A 68 -9.49 -14.22 4.07
N ALA A 69 -9.27 -13.58 2.92
CA ALA A 69 -8.55 -14.19 1.80
C ALA A 69 -7.11 -14.62 2.17
N PHE A 70 -6.46 -13.87 3.06
CA PHE A 70 -5.08 -14.11 3.51
C PHE A 70 -4.99 -15.03 4.74
N ARG A 71 -6.13 -15.50 5.27
CA ARG A 71 -6.22 -16.40 6.43
C ARG A 71 -6.42 -17.87 6.06
N ARG A 72 -6.69 -18.17 4.79
CA ARG A 72 -7.00 -19.54 4.35
C ARG A 72 -5.74 -20.38 4.33
N GLU A 73 -5.81 -21.65 4.74
CA GLU A 73 -4.68 -22.58 4.63
C GLU A 73 -4.23 -22.73 3.17
N SER A 74 -5.16 -22.68 2.22
CA SER A 74 -4.87 -22.67 0.77
C SER A 74 -4.18 -21.41 0.26
N ALA A 75 -4.02 -20.38 1.10
CA ALA A 75 -3.29 -19.16 0.79
C ALA A 75 -1.82 -19.22 1.28
N LEU A 76 -1.47 -20.25 2.07
CA LEU A 76 -0.16 -20.43 2.67
C LEU A 76 0.73 -21.33 1.81
N SER A 77 2.03 -21.15 1.99
CA SER A 77 3.08 -22.01 1.47
C SER A 77 3.21 -23.28 2.31
N PHE A 78 4.14 -24.17 1.93
CA PHE A 78 4.38 -25.44 2.61
C PHE A 78 4.80 -25.27 4.09
N ASP A 79 5.35 -24.11 4.46
CA ASP A 79 5.78 -23.77 5.81
C ASP A 79 4.66 -23.23 6.71
N LYS A 80 3.44 -23.07 6.16
CA LYS A 80 2.26 -22.54 6.85
C LYS A 80 2.44 -21.13 7.43
N TYR A 81 3.46 -20.40 6.98
CA TYR A 81 3.76 -19.05 7.47
C TYR A 81 3.78 -18.03 6.33
N HIS A 82 4.47 -18.34 5.24
CA HIS A 82 4.51 -17.45 4.08
C HIS A 82 3.29 -17.64 3.19
N PHE A 83 2.92 -16.60 2.45
CA PHE A 83 1.92 -16.74 1.38
C PHE A 83 2.47 -17.58 0.23
N ASN A 84 1.61 -18.39 -0.38
CA ASN A 84 1.99 -19.10 -1.59
C ASN A 84 2.05 -18.16 -2.81
N SER A 85 2.64 -18.68 -3.90
CA SER A 85 2.85 -17.93 -5.13
C SER A 85 1.56 -17.47 -5.81
N GLN A 86 0.45 -18.21 -5.62
CA GLN A 86 -0.84 -17.85 -6.19
C GLN A 86 -1.42 -16.61 -5.51
N LEU A 87 -1.37 -16.54 -4.19
CA LEU A 87 -1.84 -15.37 -3.44
C LEU A 87 -0.95 -14.14 -3.68
N ALA A 88 0.37 -14.34 -3.80
CA ALA A 88 1.30 -13.27 -4.16
C ALA A 88 0.93 -12.64 -5.52
N ARG A 89 0.56 -13.46 -6.52
CA ARG A 89 0.10 -12.99 -7.83
C ARG A 89 -1.22 -12.21 -7.74
N ASN A 90 -2.21 -12.73 -7.01
CA ASN A 90 -3.49 -12.04 -6.82
C ASN A 90 -3.32 -10.69 -6.10
N THR A 91 -2.33 -10.57 -5.21
CA THR A 91 -2.02 -9.30 -4.54
C THR A 91 -1.40 -8.30 -5.50
N ALA A 92 -0.59 -8.75 -6.47
CA ALA A 92 -0.06 -7.90 -7.53
C ALA A 92 -1.18 -7.31 -8.39
N ASP A 93 -2.24 -8.07 -8.68
CA ASP A 93 -3.40 -7.58 -9.43
C ASP A 93 -4.16 -6.45 -8.72
N PHE A 94 -4.04 -6.36 -7.38
CA PHE A 94 -4.58 -5.24 -6.62
C PHE A 94 -3.61 -4.04 -6.58
N LEU A 95 -2.31 -4.30 -6.45
CA LEU A 95 -1.28 -3.27 -6.35
C LEU A 95 -1.06 -2.53 -7.67
N ILE A 96 -1.07 -3.23 -8.80
CA ILE A 96 -0.79 -2.65 -10.12
C ILE A 96 -1.77 -1.51 -10.44
N PRO A 97 -3.11 -1.66 -10.37
CA PRO A 97 -4.05 -0.56 -10.64
C PRO A 97 -3.83 0.65 -9.72
N MET A 98 -3.50 0.43 -8.45
CA MET A 98 -3.24 1.50 -7.50
C MET A 98 -1.97 2.27 -7.86
N MET A 99 -0.90 1.55 -8.21
CA MET A 99 0.36 2.16 -8.69
C MET A 99 0.15 2.91 -10.01
N THR A 100 -0.60 2.32 -10.96
CA THR A 100 -0.91 2.95 -12.25
C THR A 100 -1.74 4.23 -12.07
N ALA A 101 -2.70 4.26 -11.14
CA ALA A 101 -3.49 5.46 -10.86
C ALA A 101 -2.62 6.60 -10.29
N VAL A 102 -1.67 6.27 -9.43
CA VAL A 102 -0.68 7.23 -8.90
C VAL A 102 0.21 7.75 -10.03
N GLU A 103 0.78 6.86 -10.85
CA GLU A 103 1.63 7.23 -11.99
C GLU A 103 0.87 8.12 -12.99
N TRP A 104 -0.38 7.78 -13.33
CA TRP A 104 -1.21 8.57 -14.24
C TRP A 104 -1.51 9.97 -13.71
N THR A 105 -1.67 10.11 -12.39
CA THR A 105 -1.89 11.42 -11.75
C THR A 105 -0.63 12.27 -11.86
N THR A 106 0.53 11.70 -11.54
CA THR A 106 1.83 12.36 -11.68
C THR A 106 2.11 12.75 -13.14
N TRP A 107 1.81 11.87 -14.10
CA TRP A 107 2.06 12.13 -15.51
C TRP A 107 1.17 13.25 -16.06
N LYS A 108 -0.12 13.29 -15.69
CA LYS A 108 -1.02 14.40 -16.07
C LYS A 108 -0.57 15.74 -15.51
N GLU A 109 -0.12 15.77 -14.26
CA GLU A 109 0.42 16.97 -13.64
C GLU A 109 1.64 17.48 -14.41
N GLN A 110 2.60 16.60 -14.73
CA GLN A 110 3.77 16.95 -15.54
C GLN A 110 3.38 17.49 -16.93
N LEU A 111 2.42 16.87 -17.62
CA LEU A 111 1.94 17.34 -18.91
C LEU A 111 1.25 18.70 -18.85
N SER A 112 0.57 19.02 -17.74
CA SER A 112 -0.09 20.32 -17.56
C SER A 112 0.89 21.49 -17.52
N HIS A 113 2.17 21.21 -17.23
CA HIS A 113 3.25 22.19 -17.23
C HIS A 113 4.02 22.27 -18.56
N VAL A 114 3.70 21.42 -19.54
CA VAL A 114 4.31 21.48 -20.88
C VAL A 114 3.60 22.56 -21.70
N THR A 115 4.32 23.61 -22.06
CA THR A 115 3.84 24.64 -22.99
C THR A 115 4.11 24.15 -24.42
N TYR A 116 3.06 23.92 -25.19
CA TYR A 116 3.19 23.58 -26.60
C TYR A 116 3.53 24.83 -27.40
N ASP A 117 4.66 24.80 -28.10
CA ASP A 117 4.98 25.84 -29.08
C ASP A 117 4.14 25.59 -30.34
N LYS A 118 3.14 26.45 -30.54
CA LYS A 118 2.18 26.35 -31.64
C LYS A 118 2.85 26.38 -33.01
N ALA A 119 4.05 26.99 -33.10
CA ALA A 119 4.83 27.09 -34.34
C ALA A 119 5.44 25.77 -34.82
N LEU A 120 5.42 24.69 -34.02
CA LEU A 120 5.90 23.36 -34.42
C LEU A 120 4.81 22.50 -35.11
N TYR A 121 3.57 22.99 -35.16
CA TYR A 121 2.40 22.25 -35.65
C TYR A 121 1.64 22.96 -36.79
N ASP A 122 2.14 24.10 -37.26
CA ASP A 122 1.71 24.82 -38.48
C ASP A 122 2.79 24.67 -39.58
#